data_AF-A0A922YSA4-F1
#
_entry.id   AF-A0A922YSA4-F1
#
_cell.length_a   1.000
_cell.length_b   1.000
_cell.length_c   1.000
_cell.angle_alpha   90.00
_cell.angle_beta   90.00
_cell.angle_gamma   90.00
#
_symmetry.space_group_name_H-M   'P 1'
#
loop_
_entity.id
_entity.type
_entity.pdbx_description
1 polymer ?
#
loop_
_entity_poly.entity_id
_entity_poly.type
_entity_poly.pdbx_seq_one_letter_code
_entity_poly.pdbx_strand_id
1 'polypeptide(L)'
;MSFEQFVLANEPLIRMGFFFGVFALVALWELASPRRVLKLSRKQRWTANLGIVLLNTLVVRLLFPMAAVGMAALGMEKGWGLLNNFDVPFWLAVPLAVVAMDFVIWLQHSTPRS
;
A
#
# COMPACT_ATOMS: atom_id res chain seq x y z
N MET A 1 -25.63 -15.27 -5.24
CA MET A 1 -24.44 -14.41 -5.20
C MET A 1 -23.31 -15.18 -5.84
N SER A 2 -22.65 -14.60 -6.85
CA SER A 2 -21.51 -15.24 -7.50
C SER A 2 -20.32 -15.30 -6.53
N PHE A 3 -19.48 -16.33 -6.64
CA PHE A 3 -18.28 -16.50 -5.82
C PHE A 3 -17.37 -15.26 -5.86
N GLU A 4 -17.28 -14.60 -7.02
CA GLU A 4 -16.53 -13.36 -7.21
C GLU A 4 -17.06 -12.21 -6.34
N GLN A 5 -18.39 -12.02 -6.27
CA GLN A 5 -18.98 -10.97 -5.42
C GLN A 5 -18.70 -11.23 -3.94
N PHE A 6 -18.69 -12.49 -3.51
CA PHE A 6 -18.34 -12.86 -2.14
C PHE A 6 -16.87 -12.55 -1.82
N VAL A 7 -15.95 -12.86 -2.74
CA VAL A 7 -14.52 -12.57 -2.59
C VAL A 7 -14.25 -11.06 -2.58
N LEU A 8 -14.86 -10.30 -3.48
CA LEU A 8 -14.71 -8.84 -3.54
C LEU A 8 -15.29 -8.17 -2.28
N ALA A 9 -16.44 -8.63 -1.78
CA ALA A 9 -17.06 -8.07 -0.57
C ALA A 9 -16.24 -8.35 0.70
N ASN A 10 -15.50 -9.46 0.75
CA ASN A 10 -14.73 -9.90 1.92
C ASN A 10 -13.22 -9.80 1.71
N GLU A 11 -12.76 -9.13 0.67
CA GLU A 11 -11.34 -9.05 0.29
C GLU A 11 -10.42 -8.65 1.46
N PRO A 12 -10.75 -7.64 2.30
CA PRO A 12 -9.89 -7.27 3.42
C PRO A 12 -9.78 -8.38 4.47
N LEU A 13 -10.90 -9.04 4.77
CA LEU A 13 -10.99 -10.14 5.73
C LEU A 13 -10.24 -11.37 5.22
N ILE A 14 -10.36 -11.69 3.92
CA ILE A 14 -9.64 -12.81 3.29
C ILE A 14 -8.14 -12.56 3.30
N ARG A 15 -7.69 -11.35 2.93
CA ARG A 15 -6.26 -10.98 3.00
C ARG A 15 -5.72 -11.07 4.44
N MET A 16 -6.45 -10.54 5.42
CA MET A 16 -6.07 -10.64 6.84
C MET A 16 -6.01 -12.10 7.29
N GLY A 17 -7.02 -12.91 6.93
CA GLY A 17 -7.07 -14.34 7.23
C GLY A 17 -5.89 -15.11 6.65
N PHE A 18 -5.53 -14.86 5.38
CA PHE A 18 -4.33 -15.44 4.78
C PHE A 18 -3.04 -14.99 5.47
N PHE A 19 -2.94 -13.69 5.79
CA PHE A 19 -1.77 -13.14 6.46
C PHE A 19 -1.55 -13.80 7.83
N PHE A 20 -2.58 -13.81 8.68
CA PHE A 20 -2.51 -14.46 10.00
C PHE A 20 -2.40 -15.98 9.89
N GLY A 21 -3.04 -16.59 8.90
CA GLY A 21 -2.99 -18.03 8.64
C GLY A 21 -1.57 -18.48 8.28
N VAL A 22 -0.94 -17.85 7.30
CA VAL A 22 0.46 -18.13 6.91
C VAL A 22 1.40 -17.81 8.08
N PHE A 23 1.18 -16.69 8.77
CA PHE A 23 1.96 -16.32 9.95
C PHE A 23 1.90 -17.40 11.05
N ALA A 24 0.71 -17.90 11.37
CA ALA A 24 0.53 -18.99 12.32
C ALA A 24 1.16 -20.30 11.83
N LEU A 25 1.05 -20.61 10.54
CA LEU A 25 1.66 -21.80 9.92
C LEU A 25 3.18 -21.77 10.06
N VAL A 26 3.80 -20.63 9.74
CA VAL A 26 5.25 -20.42 9.92
C VAL A 26 5.64 -20.43 11.40
N ALA A 27 4.81 -19.87 12.29
CA ALA A 27 5.01 -19.94 13.74
C ALA A 27 5.08 -21.38 14.24
N LEU A 28 4.09 -22.18 13.86
CA LEU A 28 3.97 -23.59 14.23
C LEU A 28 5.09 -24.42 13.63
N TRP A 29 5.50 -24.12 12.39
CA TRP A 29 6.63 -24.78 11.75
C TRP A 29 7.96 -24.49 12.47
N GLU A 30 8.19 -23.24 12.89
CA GLU A 30 9.38 -22.85 13.65
C GLU A 30 9.39 -23.44 15.08
N LEU A 31 8.21 -23.72 15.65
CA LEU A 31 8.05 -24.50 16.88
C LEU A 31 8.38 -25.98 16.67
N ALA A 32 7.92 -26.58 15.57
CA ALA A 32 8.05 -28.02 15.28
C ALA A 32 9.45 -28.46 14.83
N SER A 33 10.27 -27.57 14.24
CA SER A 33 11.61 -27.95 13.75
C SER A 33 12.72 -26.95 14.13
N PRO A 34 13.20 -26.98 15.39
CA PRO A 34 14.24 -26.05 15.86
C PRO A 34 15.63 -26.56 15.45
N ARG A 35 16.03 -26.37 14.19
CA ARG A 35 17.23 -27.02 13.62
C ARG A 35 18.60 -26.34 13.87
N ARG A 36 18.76 -25.30 14.71
CA ARG A 36 20.10 -24.73 15.01
C ARG A 36 20.25 -24.13 16.42
N VAL A 37 21.45 -24.25 16.98
CA VAL A 37 21.90 -23.60 18.24
C VAL A 37 21.81 -22.08 18.07
N LEU A 38 20.86 -21.47 18.77
CA LEU A 38 20.48 -20.07 18.62
C LEU A 38 21.45 -19.14 19.38
N LYS A 39 22.17 -18.27 18.65
CA LYS A 39 22.94 -17.16 19.24
C LYS A 39 22.06 -15.97 19.69
N LEU A 40 20.78 -15.94 19.31
CA LEU A 40 19.80 -14.89 19.63
C LEU A 40 18.48 -15.52 20.08
N SER A 41 17.80 -14.90 21.05
CA SER A 41 16.56 -15.45 21.61
C SER A 41 15.43 -15.49 20.57
N ARG A 42 14.60 -16.55 20.55
CA ARG A 42 13.49 -16.71 19.58
C ARG A 42 12.53 -15.50 19.58
N LYS A 43 12.31 -14.88 20.74
CA LYS A 43 11.45 -13.69 20.90
C LYS A 43 12.00 -12.46 20.17
N GLN A 44 13.33 -12.27 20.12
CA GLN A 44 13.95 -11.15 19.42
C GLN A 44 13.80 -11.24 17.89
N ARG A 45 13.87 -12.44 17.30
CA ARG A 45 13.65 -12.61 15.85
C ARG A 45 12.21 -12.33 15.44
N TRP A 46 11.24 -12.82 16.24
CA TRP A 46 9.82 -12.60 15.97
C TRP A 46 9.41 -11.14 16.11
N THR A 47 9.87 -10.48 17.17
CA THR A 47 9.62 -9.04 17.37
C THR A 47 10.28 -8.17 16.30
N ALA A 48 11.50 -8.51 15.86
CA ALA A 48 12.16 -7.80 14.76
C ALA A 48 11.42 -7.97 13.43
N ASN A 49 11.04 -9.19 13.05
CA ASN A 49 10.35 -9.44 11.79
C ASN A 49 8.94 -8.81 11.77
N LEU A 50 8.17 -8.97 12.86
CA LEU A 50 6.88 -8.30 13.00
C LEU A 50 7.03 -6.79 12.98
N GLY A 51 8.03 -6.25 13.69
CA GLY A 51 8.33 -4.83 13.73
C GLY A 51 8.64 -4.27 12.34
N ILE A 52 9.46 -4.97 11.54
CA ILE A 52 9.77 -4.58 10.16
C ILE A 52 8.52 -4.59 9.29
N VAL A 53 7.66 -5.60 9.39
CA VAL A 53 6.44 -5.66 8.57
C VAL A 53 5.44 -4.57 8.96
N LEU A 54 5.25 -4.33 10.26
CA LEU A 54 4.39 -3.27 10.77
C LEU A 54 4.92 -1.90 10.34
N LEU A 55 6.22 -1.67 10.50
CA LEU A 55 6.88 -0.43 10.11
C LEU A 55 6.79 -0.22 8.60
N ASN A 56 7.11 -1.23 7.78
CA ASN A 56 6.99 -1.14 6.34
C ASN A 56 5.57 -0.79 5.90
N THR A 57 4.57 -1.43 6.51
CA THR A 57 3.17 -1.16 6.20
C THR A 57 2.77 0.26 6.60
N LEU A 58 3.13 0.71 7.80
CA LEU A 58 2.84 2.06 8.27
C LEU A 58 3.54 3.12 7.43
N VAL A 59 4.82 2.90 7.10
CA VAL A 59 5.60 3.79 6.24
C VAL A 59 4.93 3.92 4.89
N VAL A 60 4.64 2.83 4.18
CA VAL A 60 3.99 2.93 2.86
C VAL A 60 2.62 3.60 2.97
N ARG A 61 1.81 3.22 3.96
CA ARG A 61 0.42 3.66 4.08
C ARG A 61 0.26 5.09 4.58
N LEU A 62 1.28 5.65 5.24
CA LEU A 62 1.30 7.04 5.68
C LEU A 62 2.10 7.91 4.71
N LEU A 63 3.31 7.48 4.33
CA LEU A 63 4.25 8.28 3.55
C LEU A 63 3.70 8.56 2.16
N PHE A 64 3.07 7.59 1.48
CA PHE A 64 2.52 7.83 0.14
C PHE A 64 1.36 8.84 0.15
N PRO A 65 0.30 8.69 0.98
CA PRO A 65 -0.76 9.70 1.06
C PRO A 65 -0.25 11.07 1.52
N MET A 66 0.63 11.12 2.52
CA MET A 66 1.18 12.39 3.00
C MET A 66 2.04 13.07 1.94
N ALA A 67 2.86 12.32 1.21
CA ALA A 67 3.64 12.85 0.09
C ALA A 67 2.73 13.41 -1.01
N ALA A 68 1.64 12.70 -1.36
CA ALA A 68 0.68 13.19 -2.34
C ALA A 68 0.03 14.52 -1.92
N VAL A 69 -0.46 14.60 -0.67
CA VAL A 69 -1.05 15.84 -0.11
C VAL A 69 -0.01 16.96 -0.04
N GLY A 70 1.21 16.66 0.42
CA GLY A 70 2.30 17.63 0.50
C GLY A 70 2.71 18.18 -0.86
N MET A 71 2.78 17.32 -1.88
CA MET A 71 3.06 17.74 -3.26
C MET A 71 1.94 18.61 -3.84
N ALA A 72 0.67 18.31 -3.52
CA ALA A 72 -0.45 19.16 -3.93
C ALA A 72 -0.37 20.55 -3.26
N ALA A 73 -0.09 20.61 -1.95
CA ALA A 73 0.06 21.87 -1.22
C ALA A 73 1.24 22.71 -1.75
N LEU A 74 2.40 22.10 -1.95
CA LEU A 74 3.56 22.77 -2.56
C LEU A 74 3.27 23.21 -4.00
N GLY A 75 2.49 22.42 -4.74
CA GLY A 75 2.07 22.77 -6.09
C GLY A 75 1.15 23.98 -6.13
N MET A 76 0.25 24.12 -5.15
CA MET A 76 -0.57 25.32 -5.01
C MET A 76 0.26 26.56 -4.68
N GLU A 77 1.23 26.44 -3.75
CA GLU A 77 2.08 27.57 -3.35
C GLU A 77 3.03 28.03 -4.47
N LYS A 78 3.63 27.08 -5.20
CA LYS A 78 4.60 27.36 -6.26
C LYS A 78 3.99 27.48 -7.66
N GLY A 79 2.68 27.32 -7.80
CA GLY A 79 2.00 27.26 -9.10
C GLY A 79 2.40 26.04 -9.95
N TRP A 80 2.92 24.97 -9.34
CA TRP A 80 3.27 23.76 -10.07
C TRP A 80 2.02 22.93 -10.37
N GLY A 81 1.93 22.39 -11.58
CA GLY A 81 0.82 21.54 -12.03
C GLY A 81 -0.01 22.22 -13.11
N LEU A 82 -0.48 21.45 -14.10
CA LEU A 82 -1.23 21.98 -15.23
C LEU A 82 -2.45 22.80 -14.78
N LEU A 83 -3.27 22.24 -13.88
CA LEU A 83 -4.51 22.87 -13.44
C LEU A 83 -4.30 24.04 -12.47
N ASN A 84 -3.11 24.22 -11.89
CA ASN A 84 -2.78 25.39 -11.07
C ASN A 84 -2.37 26.60 -11.93
N ASN A 85 -2.01 26.39 -13.19
CA ASN A 85 -1.62 27.47 -14.11
C ASN A 85 -2.80 28.03 -14.93
N PHE A 86 -3.96 27.37 -14.87
CA PHE A 86 -5.20 27.83 -15.51
C PHE A 86 -6.22 28.19 -14.44
N ASP A 87 -6.96 29.27 -14.66
CA ASP A 87 -7.99 29.75 -13.72
C ASP A 87 -9.27 28.91 -13.86
N VAL A 88 -9.17 27.62 -13.52
CA VAL A 88 -10.24 26.62 -13.68
C VAL A 88 -11.05 26.54 -12.38
N PRO A 89 -12.39 26.61 -12.43
CA PRO A 89 -13.22 26.42 -11.25
C PRO A 89 -12.97 25.06 -10.58
N PHE A 90 -12.93 25.02 -9.25
CA PHE A 90 -12.59 23.80 -8.48
C PHE A 90 -13.44 22.58 -8.86
N TRP A 91 -14.75 22.78 -9.09
CA TRP A 91 -15.68 21.72 -9.47
C TRP A 91 -15.37 21.10 -10.84
N LEU A 92 -14.66 21.80 -11.73
CA LEU A 92 -14.21 21.31 -13.03
C LEU A 92 -12.76 20.78 -12.96
N ALA A 93 -11.92 21.40 -12.13
CA ALA A 93 -10.55 20.98 -11.91
C ALA A 93 -10.46 19.56 -11.32
N VAL A 94 -11.34 19.22 -10.36
CA VAL A 94 -11.33 17.88 -9.73
C VAL A 94 -11.63 16.75 -10.73
N PRO A 95 -12.73 16.78 -11.51
CA PRO A 95 -12.96 15.77 -12.56
C PRO A 95 -11.85 15.69 -13.59
N LEU A 96 -11.31 16.83 -14.04
CA LEU A 96 -10.20 16.87 -15.01
C LEU A 96 -8.94 16.21 -14.45
N ALA A 97 -8.62 16.46 -13.18
CA ALA A 97 -7.48 15.84 -12.49
C ALA A 97 -7.65 14.32 -12.41
N VAL A 98 -8.86 13.83 -12.11
CA VAL A 98 -9.17 12.39 -12.06
C VAL A 98 -8.99 11.75 -13.43
N VAL A 99 -9.57 12.34 -14.49
CA VAL A 99 -9.43 11.81 -15.86
C VAL A 99 -7.97 11.79 -16.31
N ALA A 100 -7.21 12.86 -16.02
CA ALA A 100 -5.79 12.91 -16.33
C ALA A 100 -4.99 11.87 -15.54
N MET A 101 -5.30 11.66 -14.26
CA MET A 101 -4.67 10.63 -13.42
C MET A 101 -4.94 9.22 -13.97
N ASP A 102 -6.19 8.91 -14.33
CA ASP A 102 -6.56 7.63 -14.91
C ASP A 102 -5.87 7.38 -16.25
N PHE A 103 -5.73 8.43 -17.08
CA PHE A 103 -4.98 8.34 -18.33
C PHE A 103 -3.49 8.06 -18.08
N VAL A 104 -2.89 8.70 -17.08
CA VAL A 104 -1.49 8.42 -16.67
C VAL A 104 -1.34 6.99 -16.17
N ILE A 105 -2.27 6.49 -15.34
CA ILE A 105 -2.27 5.11 -14.87
C ILE A 105 -2.41 4.14 -16.05
N TRP A 106 -3.31 4.43 -16.99
CA TRP A 106 -3.48 3.64 -18.22
C TRP A 106 -2.19 3.62 -19.06
N LEU A 107 -1.51 4.74 -19.22
CA LEU A 107 -0.22 4.81 -19.92
C LEU A 107 0.86 4.00 -19.20
N GLN A 108 0.94 4.08 -17.87
CA GLN A 108 1.87 3.26 -17.08
C GLN A 108 1.60 1.77 -17.18
N HIS A 109 0.32 1.39 -17.33
CA HIS A 109 -0.09 0.00 -17.50
C HIS A 109 0.21 -0.51 -18.93
N SER A 110 0.00 0.34 -19.94
CA SER A 110 0.22 0.02 -21.36
C SER A 110 1.70 0.08 -21.77
N THR A 111 2.57 0.72 -20.97
CA THR A 111 4.01 0.74 -21.24
C THR A 111 4.64 -0.54 -20.65
N PRO A 112 5.22 -1.44 -21.48
CA PRO A 112 5.89 -2.62 -20.96
C PRO A 112 7.00 -2.18 -20.00
N ARG A 113 6.88 -2.50 -18.71
CA ARG A 113 8.02 -2.40 -17.79
C ARG A 113 9.03 -3.47 -18.20
N SER A 114 10.06 -3.07 -18.95
CA SER A 114 11.28 -3.85 -19.19
C SER A 114 12.04 -4.09 -17.90
#